data_AF-A0A967C1E6-F1
#
_entry.id   AF-A0A967C1E6-F1
#
_cell.length_a   1.000
_cell.length_b   1.000
_cell.length_c   1.000
_cell.angle_alpha   90.00
_cell.angle_beta   90.00
_cell.angle_gamma   90.00
#
_symmetry.space_group_name_H-M   'P 1'
#
loop_
_entity.id
_entity.type
_entity.pdbx_description
1 polymer ?
#
loop_
_entity_poly.entity_id
_entity_poly.type
_entity_poly.pdbx_seq_one_letter_code
_entity_poly.pdbx_strand_id
1 'polypeptide(L)'
;MPTLLNPSRLLPPAPFPIVESVTPTQFSSNANSFNVNLPEIVNAGNLLWLHLTVLNTGTISGPLGWSNLRTPSSINIFSGKVADGTEGGTSVTVNKTGTADTAVAQVIQVSNWSGNLSDVESVAGSTLFNTSSFNPPNLVPTWGAANTLWIAAYWAQFQVTSITSYPSDTINQNYQNDGSGGGRCEIASATRALNASSWDPGAFVVSGLQNFAAAYTFAIRPFI
;
A
#
# COMPACT_ATOMS: atom_id res chain seq x y z
N MET A 1 49.46 -7.62 -28.14
CA MET A 1 48.42 -6.60 -27.89
C MET A 1 47.58 -7.08 -26.72
N PRO A 2 47.50 -6.35 -25.59
CA PRO A 2 46.60 -6.73 -24.51
C PRO A 2 45.18 -6.32 -24.90
N THR A 3 44.28 -7.30 -24.96
CA THR A 3 42.83 -7.07 -25.03
C THR A 3 42.38 -6.36 -23.76
N LEU A 4 42.10 -5.06 -23.87
CA LEU A 4 41.38 -4.29 -22.85
C LEU A 4 40.00 -4.94 -22.66
N LEU A 5 39.81 -5.65 -21.55
CA LEU A 5 38.49 -6.03 -21.08
C LEU A 5 37.73 -4.74 -20.76
N ASN A 6 36.64 -4.49 -21.49
CA ASN A 6 35.74 -3.38 -21.23
C ASN A 6 35.15 -3.55 -19.81
N PRO A 7 35.39 -2.62 -18.86
CA PRO A 7 34.89 -2.73 -17.49
C PRO A 7 33.37 -2.51 -17.39
N SER A 8 32.66 -2.21 -18.48
CA SER A 8 31.19 -2.15 -18.49
C SER A 8 30.53 -3.55 -18.45
N ARG A 9 31.14 -4.53 -17.77
CA ARG A 9 30.50 -5.81 -17.45
C ARG A 9 29.23 -5.46 -16.68
N LEU A 10 28.10 -5.53 -17.40
CA LEU A 10 26.75 -5.26 -16.93
C LEU A 10 26.58 -5.87 -15.53
N LEU A 11 26.42 -5.03 -14.52
CA LEU A 11 25.90 -5.49 -13.24
C LEU A 11 24.57 -6.19 -13.55
N PRO A 12 24.31 -7.38 -12.97
CA PRO A 12 23.02 -8.02 -13.15
C PRO A 12 21.92 -7.04 -12.70
N PRO A 13 20.74 -7.01 -13.34
CA PRO A 13 19.65 -6.16 -12.89
C PRO A 13 19.39 -6.39 -11.41
N ALA A 14 19.27 -5.31 -10.64
CA ALA A 14 18.99 -5.41 -9.21
C ALA A 14 17.76 -6.29 -8.96
N PRO A 15 17.75 -7.13 -7.91
CA PRO A 15 16.60 -7.98 -7.61
C PRO A 15 15.34 -7.13 -7.39
N PHE A 16 14.18 -7.75 -7.55
CA PHE A 16 12.92 -7.10 -7.17
C PHE A 16 12.89 -6.79 -5.67
N PRO A 17 12.28 -5.67 -5.25
CA PRO A 17 11.88 -5.51 -3.86
C PRO A 17 10.97 -6.68 -3.44
N ILE A 18 11.10 -7.09 -2.18
CA ILE A 18 10.43 -8.28 -1.65
C ILE A 18 9.46 -7.84 -0.55
N VAL A 19 8.22 -8.31 -0.63
CA VAL A 19 7.27 -8.19 0.49
C VAL A 19 7.67 -9.20 1.56
N GLU A 20 8.17 -8.70 2.68
CA GLU A 20 8.58 -9.53 3.82
C GLU A 20 7.38 -9.94 4.66
N SER A 21 6.41 -9.04 4.81
CA SER A 21 5.21 -9.27 5.61
C SER A 21 4.09 -8.30 5.27
N VAL A 22 2.86 -8.70 5.60
CA VAL A 22 1.67 -7.85 5.60
C VAL A 22 1.01 -7.96 6.97
N THR A 23 0.98 -6.86 7.72
CA THR A 23 0.44 -6.81 9.09
C THR A 23 -0.88 -6.04 9.10
N PRO A 24 -2.02 -6.71 9.25
CA PRO A 24 -3.32 -6.06 9.32
C PRO A 24 -3.61 -5.50 10.74
N THR A 25 -4.45 -4.49 10.82
CA THR A 25 -5.04 -4.01 12.09
C THR A 25 -6.48 -3.59 11.86
N GLN A 26 -7.38 -4.08 12.71
CA GLN A 26 -8.81 -3.77 12.67
C GLN A 26 -9.17 -2.89 13.86
N PHE A 27 -10.03 -1.89 13.64
CA PHE A 27 -10.53 -1.01 14.68
C PHE A 27 -12.07 -1.05 14.67
N SER A 28 -12.64 -2.02 15.39
CA SER A 28 -14.09 -2.29 15.41
C SER A 28 -14.90 -1.29 16.23
N SER A 29 -14.21 -0.37 16.92
CA SER A 29 -14.77 0.60 17.87
C SER A 29 -14.44 2.01 17.41
N ASN A 30 -15.38 2.94 17.59
CA ASN A 30 -15.18 4.33 17.21
C ASN A 30 -14.05 4.98 18.02
N ALA A 31 -13.05 5.54 17.33
CA ALA A 31 -11.94 6.27 17.92
C ALA A 31 -11.48 7.42 17.02
N ASN A 32 -10.67 8.32 17.58
CA ASN A 32 -9.94 9.36 16.84
C ASN A 32 -8.43 9.07 16.79
N SER A 33 -8.00 7.97 17.38
CA SER A 33 -6.61 7.55 17.49
C SER A 33 -6.53 6.05 17.27
N PHE A 34 -5.71 5.64 16.30
CA PHE A 34 -5.64 4.28 15.79
C PHE A 34 -4.21 3.76 15.95
N ASN A 35 -3.98 2.87 16.91
CA ASN A 35 -2.70 2.20 17.10
C ASN A 35 -2.55 1.06 16.10
N VAL A 36 -1.87 1.31 15.00
CA VAL A 36 -1.64 0.37 13.90
C VAL A 36 -0.47 -0.53 14.26
N ASN A 37 -0.69 -1.85 14.24
CA ASN A 37 0.35 -2.84 14.53
C ASN A 37 1.41 -2.85 13.43
N LEU A 38 2.67 -2.98 13.85
CA LEU A 38 3.81 -3.15 12.95
C LEU A 38 4.21 -4.64 12.86
N PRO A 39 4.93 -5.04 11.79
CA PRO A 39 5.46 -6.39 11.67
C PRO A 39 6.23 -6.85 12.91
N GLU A 40 6.15 -8.14 13.23
CA GLU A 40 6.86 -8.70 14.39
C GLU A 40 8.37 -8.51 14.28
N ILE A 41 8.93 -8.66 13.08
CA ILE A 41 10.34 -8.46 12.79
C ILE A 41 10.48 -7.34 11.77
N VAL A 42 11.19 -6.28 12.16
CA VAL A 42 11.52 -5.17 11.26
C VAL A 42 13.02 -5.03 11.15
N ASN A 43 13.56 -5.22 9.95
CA ASN A 43 14.97 -4.97 9.67
C ASN A 43 15.18 -3.50 9.29
N ALA A 44 16.28 -2.91 9.76
CA ALA A 44 16.68 -1.57 9.38
C ALA A 44 16.83 -1.44 7.86
N GLY A 45 16.41 -0.31 7.30
CA GLY A 45 16.43 -0.04 5.86
C GLY A 45 15.23 -0.60 5.09
N ASN A 46 14.41 -1.49 5.65
CA ASN A 46 13.17 -1.91 4.99
C ASN A 46 12.18 -0.75 4.91
N LEU A 47 11.35 -0.73 3.88
CA LEU A 47 10.20 0.16 3.78
C LEU A 47 9.08 -0.41 4.65
N LEU A 48 8.49 0.42 5.48
CA LEU A 48 7.17 0.18 6.06
C LEU A 48 6.15 1.03 5.30
N TRP A 49 5.26 0.40 4.55
CA TRP A 49 4.20 1.04 3.77
C TRP A 49 2.87 0.86 4.50
N LEU A 50 2.32 1.95 5.04
CA LEU A 50 1.05 1.96 5.76
C LEU A 50 -0.06 2.42 4.82
N HIS A 51 -1.17 1.67 4.83
CA HIS A 51 -2.43 2.04 4.22
C HIS A 51 -3.52 1.94 5.28
N LEU A 52 -4.20 3.06 5.56
CA LEU A 52 -5.30 3.11 6.51
C LEU A 52 -6.48 3.86 5.91
N THR A 53 -7.68 3.31 6.12
CA THR A 53 -8.94 3.97 5.83
C THR A 53 -9.81 4.06 7.09
N VAL A 54 -10.55 5.16 7.23
CA VAL A 54 -11.51 5.46 8.31
C VAL A 54 -12.91 5.57 7.74
N LEU A 55 -13.96 5.47 8.55
CA LEU A 55 -15.35 5.48 8.05
C LEU A 55 -15.83 6.85 7.56
N ASN A 56 -15.76 7.87 8.40
CA ASN A 56 -16.28 9.19 8.05
C ASN A 56 -15.15 10.17 7.76
N THR A 57 -15.50 11.28 7.11
CA THR A 57 -14.53 12.32 6.76
C THR A 57 -13.87 12.95 7.99
N GLY A 58 -12.62 13.35 7.84
CA GLY A 58 -11.87 14.17 8.79
C GLY A 58 -10.47 14.46 8.27
N THR A 59 -9.64 15.18 9.04
CA THR A 59 -8.21 15.31 8.71
C THR A 59 -7.47 14.13 9.34
N ILE A 60 -6.82 13.31 8.51
CA ILE A 60 -6.01 12.19 8.96
C ILE A 60 -4.54 12.63 8.97
N SER A 61 -3.87 12.49 10.10
CA SER A 61 -2.44 12.68 10.23
C SER A 61 -1.73 11.34 10.38
N GLY A 62 -0.74 11.11 9.51
CA GLY A 62 0.11 9.93 9.56
C GLY A 62 0.93 9.87 10.86
N PRO A 63 1.56 8.72 11.15
CA PRO A 63 2.30 8.57 12.39
C PRO A 63 3.52 9.50 12.47
N LEU A 64 3.93 9.84 13.70
CA LEU A 64 5.12 10.64 13.92
C LEU A 64 6.35 9.97 13.31
N GLY A 65 7.16 10.72 12.55
CA GLY A 65 8.36 10.20 11.89
C GLY A 65 8.09 9.43 10.59
N TRP A 66 6.85 9.39 10.11
CA TRP A 66 6.49 8.83 8.80
C TRP A 66 6.24 9.96 7.80
N SER A 67 6.47 9.68 6.52
CA SER A 67 6.16 10.61 5.43
C SER A 67 4.93 10.13 4.66
N ASN A 68 4.10 11.06 4.20
CA ASN A 68 2.99 10.72 3.32
C ASN A 68 3.51 10.35 1.93
N LEU A 69 3.15 9.17 1.44
CA LEU A 69 3.51 8.70 0.08
C LEU A 69 2.57 9.28 -1.00
N ARG A 70 1.45 9.82 -0.55
CA ARG A 70 0.50 10.59 -1.33
C ARG A 70 -0.19 11.59 -0.41
N THR A 71 -0.66 12.71 -0.95
CA THR A 71 -1.56 13.61 -0.23
C THR A 71 -2.71 12.83 0.41
N PRO A 72 -2.87 12.86 1.75
CA PRO A 72 -3.97 12.21 2.43
C PRO A 72 -5.31 12.75 1.94
N SER A 73 -6.31 11.88 1.87
CA SER A 73 -7.69 12.30 1.67
C SER A 73 -8.39 12.49 3.02
N SER A 74 -9.67 12.84 2.99
CA SER A 74 -10.47 12.96 4.21
C SER A 74 -10.79 11.61 4.89
N ILE A 75 -10.46 10.48 4.25
CA ILE A 75 -10.91 9.14 4.69
C ILE A 75 -9.85 8.04 4.51
N ASN A 76 -8.73 8.37 3.89
CA ASN A 76 -7.69 7.41 3.56
C ASN A 76 -6.31 8.09 3.57
N ILE A 77 -5.30 7.36 4.05
CA ILE A 77 -3.91 7.78 4.09
C ILE A 77 -2.97 6.65 3.64
N PHE A 78 -1.93 7.04 2.91
CA PHE A 78 -0.78 6.21 2.60
C PHE A 78 0.48 6.88 3.15
N SER A 79 1.21 6.19 4.04
CA SER A 79 2.43 6.71 4.65
C SER A 79 3.56 5.68 4.53
N GLY A 80 4.79 6.18 4.50
CA GLY A 80 6.00 5.39 4.37
C GLY A 80 7.02 5.77 5.44
N LYS A 81 7.78 4.80 5.89
CA LYS A 81 8.96 4.99 6.74
C LYS A 81 10.09 4.07 6.28
N VAL A 82 11.30 4.61 6.22
CA VAL A 82 12.51 3.79 6.20
C VAL A 82 12.72 3.29 7.62
N ALA A 83 12.71 1.98 7.80
CA ALA A 83 12.78 1.36 9.12
C ALA A 83 14.15 1.58 9.77
N ASP A 84 14.14 1.81 11.07
CA ASP A 84 15.34 1.91 11.91
C ASP A 84 15.74 0.53 12.48
N GLY A 85 14.86 -0.47 12.37
CA GLY A 85 15.06 -1.83 12.87
C GLY A 85 14.61 -2.05 14.31
N THR A 86 14.00 -1.04 14.93
CA THR A 86 13.51 -1.06 16.32
C THR A 86 11.98 -1.15 16.41
N GLU A 87 11.31 -1.12 15.27
CA GLU A 87 9.84 -1.08 15.18
C GLU A 87 9.17 -2.44 15.40
N GLY A 88 9.93 -3.53 15.33
CA GLY A 88 9.43 -4.90 15.39
C GLY A 88 8.52 -5.16 16.60
N GLY A 89 7.32 -5.68 16.33
CA GLY A 89 6.33 -6.04 17.36
C GLY A 89 5.70 -4.85 18.10
N THR A 90 5.90 -3.62 17.61
CA THR A 90 5.32 -2.41 18.21
C THR A 90 4.07 -1.93 17.45
N SER A 91 3.58 -0.75 17.80
CA SER A 91 2.50 -0.08 17.07
C SER A 91 2.81 1.40 16.88
N VAL A 92 2.20 2.00 15.86
CA VAL A 92 2.28 3.44 15.56
C VAL A 92 0.89 4.04 15.53
N THR A 93 0.77 5.27 16.04
CA THR A 93 -0.53 5.93 16.13
C THR A 93 -0.80 6.78 14.89
N VAL A 94 -1.92 6.52 14.22
CA VAL A 94 -2.54 7.41 13.23
C VAL A 94 -3.67 8.17 13.91
N ASN A 95 -3.72 9.49 13.73
CA ASN A 95 -4.75 10.32 14.36
C ASN A 95 -5.71 10.91 13.32
N LYS A 96 -6.94 11.15 13.76
CA LYS A 96 -8.00 11.77 12.97
C LYS A 96 -8.65 12.90 13.76
N THR A 97 -9.05 13.96 13.06
CA THR A 97 -9.94 15.00 13.60
C THR A 97 -11.41 14.75 13.18
N GLY A 98 -12.35 15.30 13.96
CA GLY A 98 -13.78 15.19 13.71
C GLY A 98 -14.44 14.05 14.48
N THR A 99 -15.41 13.39 13.85
CA THR A 99 -16.19 12.29 14.45
C THR A 99 -15.30 11.06 14.67
N ALA A 100 -15.45 10.43 15.84
CA ALA A 100 -14.78 9.17 16.14
C ALA A 100 -15.40 8.02 15.34
N ASP A 101 -14.55 7.20 14.73
CA ASP A 101 -14.95 6.23 13.70
C ASP A 101 -14.22 4.90 13.85
N THR A 102 -14.76 3.87 13.20
CA THR A 102 -14.02 2.64 12.93
C THR A 102 -12.98 2.88 11.83
N ALA A 103 -11.99 1.99 11.77
CA ALA A 103 -10.93 2.05 10.78
C ALA A 103 -10.37 0.66 10.49
N VAL A 104 -9.64 0.56 9.39
CA VAL A 104 -8.85 -0.63 9.05
C VAL A 104 -7.51 -0.18 8.47
N ALA A 105 -6.46 -0.90 8.82
CA ALA A 105 -5.11 -0.62 8.36
C ALA A 105 -4.36 -1.89 7.94
N GLN A 106 -3.37 -1.72 7.08
CA GLN A 106 -2.34 -2.70 6.81
C GLN A 106 -0.98 -2.02 6.73
N VAL A 107 0.05 -2.68 7.22
CA VAL A 107 1.45 -2.30 7.00
C VAL A 107 2.12 -3.39 6.17
N ILE A 108 2.64 -3.02 5.00
CA ILE A 108 3.40 -3.90 4.13
C ILE A 108 4.87 -3.57 4.34
N GLN A 109 5.66 -4.56 4.75
CA GLN A 109 7.10 -4.42 4.87
C GLN A 109 7.77 -4.85 3.57
N VAL A 110 8.67 -4.01 3.05
CA VAL A 110 9.38 -4.29 1.81
C VAL A 110 10.89 -4.18 1.99
N SER A 111 11.64 -5.21 1.61
CA SER A 111 13.10 -5.21 1.51
C SER A 111 13.56 -5.05 0.06
N ASN A 112 14.88 -4.95 -0.17
CA ASN A 112 15.50 -4.86 -1.50
C ASN A 112 14.96 -3.70 -2.39
N TRP A 113 14.54 -2.61 -1.76
CA TRP A 113 14.08 -1.39 -2.41
C TRP A 113 15.15 -0.29 -2.35
N SER A 114 14.94 0.83 -3.04
CA SER A 114 15.96 1.89 -3.16
C SER A 114 16.39 2.55 -1.84
N GLY A 115 15.61 2.40 -0.77
CA GLY A 115 15.87 3.04 0.52
C GLY A 115 15.42 4.51 0.59
N ASN A 116 14.83 5.05 -0.48
CA ASN A 116 14.38 6.44 -0.54
C ASN A 116 12.88 6.54 -0.82
N LEU A 117 12.12 7.17 0.09
CA LEU A 117 10.67 7.31 -0.03
C LEU A 117 10.22 8.09 -1.26
N SER A 118 11.09 8.94 -1.85
CA SER A 118 10.75 9.63 -3.10
C SER A 118 10.72 8.70 -4.32
N ASP A 119 11.30 7.50 -4.22
CA ASP A 119 11.23 6.45 -5.25
C ASP A 119 10.01 5.51 -5.05
N VAL A 120 9.07 5.88 -4.18
CA VAL A 120 7.76 5.24 -4.10
C VAL A 120 6.77 6.14 -4.82
N GLU A 121 6.43 5.79 -6.05
CA GLU A 121 5.51 6.57 -6.89
C GLU A 121 4.11 5.98 -6.84
N SER A 122 3.09 6.83 -7.00
CA SER A 122 1.70 6.41 -6.94
C SER A 122 0.77 7.20 -7.86
N VAL A 123 -0.32 6.56 -8.24
CA VAL A 123 -1.46 7.17 -8.94
C VAL A 123 -2.75 6.64 -8.36
N ALA A 124 -3.75 7.51 -8.26
CA ALA A 124 -5.06 7.17 -7.72
C ALA A 124 -6.11 7.18 -8.82
N GLY A 125 -7.01 6.19 -8.79
CA GLY A 125 -8.22 6.19 -9.58
C GLY A 125 -9.22 7.22 -9.05
N SER A 126 -10.25 7.47 -9.85
CA SER A 126 -11.41 8.22 -9.36
C SER A 126 -12.15 7.41 -8.30
N THR A 127 -12.74 8.10 -7.33
CA THR A 127 -13.69 7.45 -6.44
C THR A 127 -14.92 7.03 -7.23
N LEU A 128 -15.31 5.77 -7.09
CA LEU A 128 -16.45 5.17 -7.75
C LEU A 128 -17.57 4.89 -6.75
N PHE A 129 -18.80 4.85 -7.27
CA PHE A 129 -20.02 4.66 -6.49
C PHE A 129 -20.87 3.58 -7.15
N ASN A 130 -21.52 2.76 -6.34
CA ASN A 130 -22.47 1.73 -6.77
C ASN A 130 -21.93 0.82 -7.89
N THR A 131 -20.69 0.37 -7.76
CA THR A 131 -20.05 -0.57 -8.68
C THR A 131 -19.45 -1.74 -7.91
N SER A 132 -19.24 -2.87 -8.59
CA SER A 132 -18.59 -4.06 -8.05
C SER A 132 -17.18 -4.28 -8.59
N SER A 133 -16.68 -3.35 -9.43
CA SER A 133 -15.39 -3.46 -10.11
C SER A 133 -14.60 -2.16 -9.98
N PHE A 134 -13.38 -2.25 -9.47
CA PHE A 134 -12.52 -1.12 -9.13
C PHE A 134 -11.16 -1.30 -9.80
N ASN A 135 -10.97 -0.64 -10.93
CA ASN A 135 -9.70 -0.68 -11.66
C ASN A 135 -8.73 0.37 -11.12
N PRO A 136 -7.60 -0.02 -10.49
CA PRO A 136 -6.51 0.91 -10.26
C PRO A 136 -6.00 1.46 -11.61
N PRO A 137 -5.60 2.73 -11.69
CA PRO A 137 -5.13 3.31 -12.95
C PRO A 137 -3.72 2.86 -13.31
N ASN A 138 -3.38 2.89 -14.60
CA ASN A 138 -2.03 2.66 -15.08
C ASN A 138 -1.02 3.65 -14.48
N LEU A 139 0.10 3.15 -13.95
CA LEU A 139 1.21 3.96 -13.46
C LEU A 139 2.41 3.84 -14.39
N VAL A 140 3.04 4.97 -14.71
CA VAL A 140 4.29 5.07 -15.46
C VAL A 140 5.34 5.72 -14.54
N PRO A 141 6.17 4.93 -13.82
CA PRO A 141 7.15 5.49 -12.91
C PRO A 141 8.23 6.29 -13.64
N THR A 142 8.75 7.33 -13.00
CA THR A 142 9.72 8.25 -13.64
C THR A 142 11.05 7.60 -14.02
N TRP A 143 11.41 6.48 -13.38
CA TRP A 143 12.62 5.71 -13.68
C TRP A 143 12.48 4.75 -14.87
N GLY A 144 11.30 4.63 -15.48
CA GLY A 144 11.06 3.73 -16.61
C GLY A 144 11.14 2.25 -16.21
N ALA A 145 11.64 1.40 -17.12
CA ALA A 145 11.67 -0.05 -16.91
C ALA A 145 12.78 -0.47 -15.92
N ALA A 146 12.37 -1.10 -14.82
CA ALA A 146 13.24 -1.68 -13.81
C ALA A 146 12.52 -2.85 -13.12
N ASN A 147 13.25 -3.65 -12.34
CA ASN A 147 12.68 -4.72 -11.50
C ASN A 147 11.84 -4.14 -10.34
N THR A 148 10.67 -3.58 -10.68
CA THR A 148 9.80 -2.83 -9.78
C THR A 148 8.89 -3.79 -9.03
N LEU A 149 8.73 -3.55 -7.73
CA LEU A 149 7.61 -4.12 -6.98
C LEU A 149 6.42 -3.18 -7.14
N TRP A 150 5.37 -3.69 -7.76
CA TRP A 150 4.13 -2.96 -7.94
C TRP A 150 3.11 -3.35 -6.87
N ILE A 151 2.30 -2.39 -6.43
CA ILE A 151 1.21 -2.63 -5.48
C ILE A 151 -0.08 -2.05 -6.06
N ALA A 152 -1.08 -2.89 -6.23
CA ALA A 152 -2.46 -2.47 -6.38
C ALA A 152 -3.08 -2.38 -4.98
N ALA A 153 -3.72 -1.25 -4.66
CA ALA A 153 -4.40 -1.05 -3.39
C ALA A 153 -5.83 -0.56 -3.61
N TYR A 154 -6.71 -0.87 -2.68
CA TYR A 154 -8.13 -0.54 -2.72
C TYR A 154 -8.61 -0.19 -1.33
N TRP A 155 -9.48 0.80 -1.20
CA TRP A 155 -10.30 0.99 -0.01
C TRP A 155 -11.76 1.15 -0.40
N ALA A 156 -12.66 0.76 0.50
CA ALA A 156 -14.10 1.00 0.39
C ALA A 156 -14.77 1.29 1.72
N GLN A 157 -16.00 1.81 1.64
CA GLN A 157 -16.83 2.15 2.78
C GLN A 157 -18.32 1.84 2.56
N PHE A 158 -19.04 1.76 3.69
CA PHE A 158 -20.50 1.75 3.82
C PHE A 158 -21.24 0.49 3.37
N GLN A 159 -20.56 -0.51 2.82
CA GLN A 159 -21.14 -1.82 2.53
C GLN A 159 -20.14 -2.92 2.91
N VAL A 160 -20.67 -4.09 3.28
CA VAL A 160 -19.87 -5.31 3.43
C VAL A 160 -19.89 -6.06 2.12
N THR A 161 -18.76 -6.07 1.44
CA THR A 161 -18.58 -6.91 0.26
C THR A 161 -17.25 -7.60 0.34
N SER A 162 -17.20 -8.90 0.06
CA SER A 162 -15.92 -9.59 0.00
C SER A 162 -15.27 -9.39 -1.36
N ILE A 163 -13.94 -9.25 -1.39
CA ILE A 163 -13.18 -9.33 -2.64
C ILE A 163 -13.38 -10.73 -3.22
N THR A 164 -13.88 -10.81 -4.46
CA THR A 164 -14.09 -12.07 -5.20
C THR A 164 -13.00 -12.30 -6.24
N SER A 165 -12.34 -11.25 -6.71
CA SER A 165 -11.13 -11.37 -7.50
C SER A 165 -10.18 -10.20 -7.30
N TYR A 166 -8.89 -10.52 -7.37
CA TYR A 166 -7.80 -9.56 -7.38
C TYR A 166 -7.35 -9.26 -8.81
N PRO A 167 -6.61 -8.16 -9.03
CA PRO A 167 -5.94 -7.89 -10.30
C PRO A 167 -5.07 -9.09 -10.75
N SER A 168 -5.07 -9.40 -12.05
CA SER A 168 -4.41 -10.60 -12.58
C SER A 168 -2.90 -10.60 -12.34
N ASP A 169 -2.32 -11.80 -12.21
CA ASP A 169 -0.89 -12.05 -11.98
C ASP A 169 -0.33 -11.39 -10.71
N THR A 170 -1.18 -11.05 -9.74
CA THR A 170 -0.76 -10.52 -8.44
C THR A 170 -0.61 -11.63 -7.40
N ILE A 171 0.30 -11.40 -6.45
CA ILE A 171 0.59 -12.21 -5.28
C ILE A 171 0.45 -11.37 -4.00
N ASN A 172 0.61 -11.97 -2.82
CA ASN A 172 0.42 -11.30 -1.52
C ASN A 172 -0.93 -10.57 -1.45
N GLN A 173 -1.98 -11.23 -1.95
CA GLN A 173 -3.33 -10.72 -1.97
C GLN A 173 -3.86 -10.70 -0.54
N ASN A 174 -4.25 -9.52 -0.06
CA ASN A 174 -4.75 -9.33 1.30
C ASN A 174 -6.02 -8.48 1.26
N TYR A 175 -6.95 -8.78 2.15
CA TYR A 175 -8.19 -8.03 2.34
C TYR A 175 -8.52 -8.00 3.82
N GLN A 176 -8.94 -6.85 4.32
CA GLN A 176 -9.35 -6.66 5.70
C GLN A 176 -10.50 -5.66 5.76
N ASN A 177 -11.36 -5.84 6.75
CA ASN A 177 -12.34 -4.82 7.14
C ASN A 177 -12.04 -4.31 8.55
N ASP A 178 -12.82 -3.32 9.01
CA ASP A 178 -12.67 -2.73 10.33
C ASP A 178 -12.99 -3.66 11.52
N GLY A 179 -13.48 -4.87 11.28
CA GLY A 179 -13.86 -5.84 12.31
C GLY A 179 -15.17 -5.51 13.03
N SER A 180 -15.88 -4.45 12.62
CA SER A 180 -17.21 -4.16 13.16
C SER A 180 -18.26 -5.13 12.60
N GLY A 181 -19.35 -5.34 13.35
CA GLY A 181 -20.52 -6.08 12.86
C GLY A 181 -21.16 -5.35 11.68
N GLY A 182 -20.71 -5.67 10.46
CA GLY A 182 -21.07 -4.92 9.26
C GLY A 182 -19.92 -4.20 8.56
N GLY A 183 -18.64 -4.48 8.87
CA GLY A 183 -17.46 -4.18 8.04
C GLY A 183 -17.53 -2.86 7.26
N ARG A 184 -17.52 -1.72 7.96
CA ARG A 184 -17.90 -0.43 7.35
C ARG A 184 -16.78 0.24 6.58
N CYS A 185 -15.55 -0.16 6.87
CA CYS A 185 -14.35 0.21 6.15
C CYS A 185 -13.65 -1.05 5.70
N GLU A 186 -13.17 -1.04 4.47
CA GLU A 186 -12.49 -2.17 3.86
C GLU A 186 -11.22 -1.68 3.17
N ILE A 187 -10.18 -2.50 3.19
CA ILE A 187 -8.99 -2.32 2.38
C ILE A 187 -8.59 -3.63 1.74
N ALA A 188 -7.97 -3.54 0.57
CA ALA A 188 -7.29 -4.65 -0.06
C ALA A 188 -5.95 -4.19 -0.63
N SER A 189 -5.03 -5.14 -0.76
CA SER A 189 -3.80 -4.97 -1.52
C SER A 189 -3.46 -6.24 -2.27
N ALA A 190 -2.74 -6.08 -3.37
CA ALA A 190 -2.06 -7.17 -4.06
C ALA A 190 -0.80 -6.63 -4.72
N THR A 191 0.20 -7.47 -4.89
CA THR A 191 1.52 -7.05 -5.34
C THR A 191 1.97 -7.82 -6.58
N ARG A 192 2.86 -7.24 -7.37
CA ARG A 192 3.43 -7.89 -8.55
C ARG A 192 4.89 -7.49 -8.70
N ALA A 193 5.78 -8.47 -8.82
CA ALA A 193 7.14 -8.24 -9.28
C ALA A 193 7.15 -8.24 -10.81
N LEU A 194 7.42 -7.10 -11.45
CA LEU A 194 7.39 -6.98 -12.90
C LEU A 194 8.42 -5.95 -13.41
N ASN A 195 9.24 -6.37 -14.37
CA ASN A 195 10.10 -5.46 -15.12
C ASN A 195 9.33 -4.85 -16.29
N ALA A 196 8.82 -3.64 -16.08
CA ALA A 196 8.08 -2.89 -17.08
C ALA A 196 8.23 -1.39 -16.84
N SER A 197 8.07 -0.58 -17.88
CA SER A 197 8.03 0.89 -17.77
C SER A 197 6.68 1.41 -17.28
N SER A 198 5.66 0.56 -17.20
CA SER A 198 4.34 0.89 -16.68
C SER A 198 3.59 -0.37 -16.25
N TRP A 199 2.54 -0.20 -15.44
CA TRP A 199 1.62 -1.28 -15.11
C TRP A 199 0.19 -0.77 -14.95
N ASP A 200 -0.73 -1.39 -15.68
CA ASP A 200 -2.17 -1.33 -15.46
C ASP A 200 -2.58 -2.63 -14.75
N PRO A 201 -3.00 -2.56 -13.47
CA PRO A 201 -3.26 -3.78 -12.70
C PRO A 201 -4.44 -4.60 -13.23
N GLY A 202 -5.46 -3.95 -13.78
CA GLY A 202 -6.79 -4.54 -13.86
C GLY A 202 -7.54 -4.49 -12.52
N ALA A 203 -8.81 -4.88 -12.52
CA ALA A 203 -9.71 -4.57 -11.42
C ALA A 203 -9.62 -5.49 -10.21
N PHE A 204 -9.84 -4.90 -9.02
CA PHE A 204 -10.45 -5.63 -7.91
C PHE A 204 -11.94 -5.80 -8.20
N VAL A 205 -12.48 -7.00 -7.96
CA VAL A 205 -13.93 -7.27 -8.03
C VAL A 205 -14.42 -7.72 -6.66
N VAL A 206 -15.61 -7.24 -6.29
CA VAL A 206 -16.27 -7.56 -5.03
C VAL A 206 -17.60 -8.26 -5.27
N SER A 207 -18.11 -8.96 -4.26
CA SER A 207 -19.32 -9.79 -4.32
C SER A 207 -20.63 -9.03 -4.50
N GLY A 208 -20.61 -7.70 -4.41
CA GLY A 208 -21.79 -6.84 -4.49
C GLY A 208 -21.42 -5.44 -4.93
N LEU A 209 -22.33 -4.48 -4.77
CA LEU A 209 -22.03 -3.08 -5.08
C LEU A 209 -21.42 -2.41 -3.86
N GLN A 210 -20.34 -1.68 -4.08
CA GLN A 210 -19.73 -0.81 -3.10
C GLN A 210 -20.16 0.63 -3.34
N ASN A 211 -20.57 1.31 -2.27
CA ASN A 211 -21.14 2.66 -2.36
C ASN A 211 -20.07 3.72 -2.55
N PHE A 212 -18.89 3.50 -1.97
CA PHE A 212 -17.80 4.46 -2.00
C PHE A 212 -16.47 3.72 -1.94
N ALA A 213 -15.71 3.76 -3.03
CA ALA A 213 -14.40 3.09 -3.08
C ALA A 213 -13.46 3.75 -4.08
N ALA A 214 -12.16 3.59 -3.87
CA ALA A 214 -11.14 3.97 -4.84
C ALA A 214 -10.01 2.94 -4.87
N ALA A 215 -9.34 2.86 -6.02
CA ALA A 215 -8.22 1.98 -6.23
C ALA A 215 -6.97 2.76 -6.67
N TYR A 216 -5.80 2.23 -6.36
CA TYR A 216 -4.51 2.91 -6.46
C TYR A 216 -3.46 1.96 -7.00
N THR A 217 -2.51 2.51 -7.74
CA THR A 217 -1.31 1.80 -8.19
C THR A 217 -0.10 2.48 -7.60
N PHE A 218 0.79 1.70 -7.00
CA PHE A 218 2.08 2.13 -6.49
C PHE A 218 3.21 1.37 -7.18
N ALA A 219 4.35 2.02 -7.33
CA ALA A 219 5.59 1.46 -7.82
C ALA A 219 6.68 1.69 -6.77
N ILE A 220 7.38 0.63 -6.38
CA ILE A 220 8.52 0.68 -5.46
C ILE A 220 9.77 0.31 -6.25
N ARG A 221 10.70 1.26 -6.31
CA ARG A 221 11.96 1.09 -7.04
C ARG A 221 12.88 0.06 -6.38
N PRO A 222 13.54 -0.83 -7.15
CA PRO A 222 14.56 -1.73 -6.62
C PRO A 222 15.77 -0.98 -6.07
N PHE A 223 16.56 -1.67 -5.25
CA PHE A 223 17.90 -1.23 -4.88
C PHE A 223 18.76 -0.99 -6.14
N ILE A 224 19.77 -0.10 -6.08
CA ILE A 224 20.65 0.23 -7.21
C ILE A 224 21.95 -0.59 -7.12
#